data_AF-A0A8X7Q8V2-F1
#
_entry.id   AF-A0A8X7Q8V2-F1
#
_cell.length_a   1.000
_cell.length_b   1.000
_cell.length_c   1.000
_cell.angle_alpha   90.00
_cell.angle_beta   90.00
_cell.angle_gamma   90.00
#
_symmetry.space_group_name_H-M   'P 1'
#
loop_
_entity.id
_entity.type
_entity.pdbx_description
1 polymer ?
#
loop_
_entity_poly.entity_id
_entity_poly.type
_entity_poly.pdbx_seq_one_letter_code
_entity_poly.pdbx_strand_id
1 'polypeptide(L)'
;MQITRPHAAMFASPGMGHIIPVIELGKRLAGTHGFQVTIFVLEADAASAQSQFLNSPGCDVTLIDIIGLPSPDISGLVDPSAFFAIKLLTMMRKTIPTLRSKIEEMQHKPTALIVDLFGLDALRLGEEFNMLTYVFMTTNARFLAVALYFPTLEKDVEDEHIIKKKPLAIPGCEPVRFEDTLETLLDRTDQIYQVFVPFGLVFPTADGIIVNTWDDMEPKTLKSLRDPNLLGRIARVPLYPIEAMQITRPHAAMFSSPGMGHIIPVIELGKRLAGSHGFQVTIFVLEADAASAQSQFLNSPGCDATPIDIIGLPSPDISGLVDPSAYFAIKLLTMMRETIPTLRSKIKEMQHKPTALIVDLIGLDALRLGEEFNMLTYVFMTSNARFLAVALYFPTLEKDVEDEHIIKKKPLVIPGCEPVRFEDTLETFLDPTDQIYQEFVPLV
;
A
#
# COMPACT_ATOMS: atom_id res chain seq x y z
N MET A 1 41.04 3.69 -10.57
CA MET A 1 39.98 4.14 -11.50
C MET A 1 38.82 4.62 -10.64
N GLN A 2 38.44 5.89 -10.74
CA GLN A 2 37.22 6.38 -10.09
C GLN A 2 36.04 5.74 -10.83
N ILE A 3 35.25 4.92 -10.15
CA ILE A 3 34.02 4.36 -10.72
C ILE A 3 33.03 5.52 -10.78
N THR A 4 32.81 6.07 -11.98
CA THR A 4 31.78 7.10 -12.20
C THR A 4 30.41 6.43 -12.16
N ARG A 5 29.60 6.80 -11.16
CA ARG A 5 28.21 6.34 -11.06
C ARG A 5 27.39 6.94 -12.21
N PRO A 6 26.41 6.21 -12.78
CA PRO A 6 25.47 6.81 -13.70
C PRO A 6 24.65 7.88 -12.97
N HIS A 7 24.24 8.94 -13.67
CA HIS A 7 23.54 10.08 -13.07
C HIS A 7 22.21 10.30 -13.79
N ALA A 8 21.11 10.23 -13.04
CA ALA A 8 19.77 10.53 -13.54
C ALA A 8 19.34 11.93 -13.11
N ALA A 9 19.01 12.78 -14.09
CA ALA A 9 18.24 14.00 -13.85
C ALA A 9 16.76 13.67 -13.98
N MET A 10 15.95 14.08 -13.01
CA MET A 10 14.51 13.87 -13.00
C MET A 10 13.81 15.22 -12.95
N PHE A 11 12.89 15.49 -13.85
CA PHE A 11 12.11 16.74 -13.87
C PHE A 11 10.65 16.46 -13.53
N ALA A 12 10.27 16.80 -12.29
CA ALA A 12 8.93 16.56 -11.78
C ALA A 12 8.07 17.82 -11.91
N SER A 13 6.84 17.64 -12.39
CA SER A 13 5.86 18.72 -12.40
C SER A 13 5.28 19.00 -11.01
N PRO A 14 4.80 20.24 -10.79
CA PRO A 14 4.11 20.61 -9.55
C PRO A 14 2.94 19.69 -9.18
N GLY A 15 2.81 19.44 -7.88
CA GLY A 15 1.76 18.61 -7.30
C GLY A 15 2.28 17.31 -6.68
N MET A 16 1.81 17.01 -5.46
CA MET A 16 2.32 15.87 -4.69
C MET A 16 2.08 14.51 -5.36
N GLY A 17 1.04 14.39 -6.20
CA GLY A 17 0.78 13.20 -7.00
C GLY A 17 1.85 12.90 -8.07
N HIS A 18 2.66 13.90 -8.44
CA HIS A 18 3.81 13.73 -9.33
C HIS A 18 5.12 13.59 -8.53
N ILE A 19 5.31 14.45 -7.54
CA ILE A 19 6.55 14.54 -6.76
C ILE A 19 6.81 13.27 -5.95
N ILE A 20 5.79 12.72 -5.26
CA ILE A 20 5.98 11.53 -4.42
C ILE A 20 6.46 10.32 -5.25
N PRO A 21 5.80 9.95 -6.37
CA PRO A 21 6.31 8.88 -7.22
C PRO A 21 7.71 9.13 -7.78
N VAL A 22 8.04 10.37 -8.16
CA VAL A 22 9.37 10.72 -8.69
C VAL A 22 10.45 10.54 -7.61
N ILE A 23 10.19 11.01 -6.38
CA ILE A 23 11.10 10.80 -5.25
C ILE A 23 11.31 9.31 -4.99
N GLU A 24 10.24 8.52 -5.03
CA GLU A 24 10.32 7.08 -4.78
C GLU A 24 11.09 6.33 -5.89
N LEU A 25 10.88 6.71 -7.15
CA LEU A 25 11.68 6.21 -8.26
C LEU A 25 13.16 6.59 -8.11
N GLY A 26 13.45 7.84 -7.72
CA GLY A 26 14.81 8.31 -7.45
C GLY A 26 15.52 7.49 -6.36
N LYS A 27 14.82 7.16 -5.27
CA LYS A 27 15.35 6.29 -4.20
C LYS A 27 15.75 4.92 -4.69
N ARG A 28 14.97 4.31 -5.57
CA ARG A 28 15.28 2.99 -6.14
C ARG A 28 16.48 3.05 -7.06
N LEU A 29 16.53 4.04 -7.93
CA LEU A 29 17.67 4.25 -8.82
C LEU A 29 18.96 4.41 -8.01
N ALA A 30 18.92 5.21 -6.95
CA ALA A 30 20.05 5.41 -6.07
C ALA A 30 20.43 4.15 -5.27
N GLY A 31 19.48 3.58 -4.53
CA GLY A 31 19.73 2.49 -3.57
C GLY A 31 19.93 1.13 -4.22
N THR A 32 19.19 0.82 -5.30
CA THR A 32 19.22 -0.51 -5.94
C THR A 32 20.13 -0.55 -7.17
N HIS A 33 20.21 0.56 -7.92
CA HIS A 33 20.93 0.62 -9.19
C HIS A 33 22.20 1.47 -9.13
N GLY A 34 22.52 2.07 -7.97
CA GLY A 34 23.76 2.81 -7.75
C GLY A 34 23.85 4.14 -8.51
N PHE A 35 22.72 4.72 -8.91
CA PHE A 35 22.68 6.02 -9.57
C PHE A 35 22.98 7.15 -8.58
N GLN A 36 23.63 8.20 -9.07
CA GLN A 36 23.41 9.54 -8.54
C GLN A 36 22.10 10.08 -9.12
N VAL A 37 21.28 10.74 -8.32
CA VAL A 37 20.00 11.27 -8.77
C VAL A 37 19.89 12.76 -8.42
N THR A 38 19.43 13.55 -9.37
CA THR A 38 19.05 14.94 -9.11
C THR A 38 17.60 15.15 -9.54
N ILE A 39 16.75 15.53 -8.59
CA ILE A 39 15.34 15.79 -8.83
C ILE A 39 15.12 17.29 -8.88
N PHE A 40 14.70 17.78 -10.04
CA PHE A 40 14.31 19.16 -10.26
C PHE A 40 12.81 19.31 -10.02
N VAL A 41 12.46 20.22 -9.12
CA VAL A 41 11.07 20.60 -8.76
C VAL A 41 10.95 22.11 -8.82
N LEU A 42 9.74 22.67 -8.88
CA LEU A 42 9.58 24.11 -8.72
C LEU A 42 9.82 24.54 -7.26
N GLU A 43 10.35 25.74 -7.05
CA GLU A 43 10.69 26.27 -5.71
C GLU A 43 9.53 26.22 -4.72
N ALA A 44 8.30 26.48 -5.18
CA ALA A 44 7.10 26.40 -4.36
C ALA A 44 6.87 25.01 -3.76
N ASP A 45 7.32 23.96 -4.46
CA ASP A 45 7.18 22.58 -4.04
C ASP A 45 8.46 22.02 -3.39
N ALA A 46 9.59 22.73 -3.49
CA ALA A 46 10.90 22.23 -3.06
C ALA A 46 10.95 21.86 -1.58
N ALA A 47 10.38 22.71 -0.71
CA ALA A 47 10.32 22.43 0.72
C ALA A 47 9.46 21.20 1.05
N SER A 48 8.31 21.03 0.37
CA SER A 48 7.46 19.87 0.54
C SER A 48 8.11 18.60 0.00
N ALA A 49 8.74 18.67 -1.19
CA ALA A 49 9.50 17.57 -1.78
C ALA A 49 10.64 17.12 -0.85
N GLN A 50 11.40 18.08 -0.31
CA GLN A 50 12.48 17.81 0.63
C GLN A 50 11.95 17.16 1.91
N SER A 51 10.84 17.65 2.46
CA SER A 51 10.20 17.06 3.63
C SER A 51 9.72 15.62 3.37
N GLN A 52 9.04 15.36 2.24
CA GLN A 52 8.63 14.00 1.85
C GLN A 52 9.82 13.06 1.67
N PHE A 53 10.92 13.57 1.13
CA PHE A 53 12.16 12.82 0.98
C PHE A 53 12.78 12.45 2.33
N LEU A 54 12.97 13.43 3.22
CA LEU A 54 13.61 13.25 4.53
C LEU A 54 12.81 12.36 5.50
N ASN A 55 11.48 12.40 5.42
CA ASN A 55 10.60 11.64 6.31
C ASN A 55 10.40 10.17 5.89
N SER A 56 11.02 9.74 4.79
CA SER A 56 10.80 8.40 4.24
C SER A 56 11.96 7.45 4.56
N PRO A 57 11.67 6.22 5.01
CA PRO A 57 12.68 5.25 5.44
C PRO A 57 13.53 4.70 4.28
N GLY A 58 14.75 4.25 4.57
CA GLY A 58 15.62 3.54 3.62
C GLY A 58 16.45 4.43 2.68
N CYS A 59 16.63 5.70 3.02
CA CYS A 59 17.26 6.68 2.13
C CYS A 59 18.77 6.86 2.39
N ASP A 60 19.59 6.74 1.34
CA ASP A 60 20.96 7.29 1.33
C ASP A 60 20.92 8.73 0.80
N VAL A 61 20.85 9.67 1.74
CA VAL A 61 20.78 11.12 1.47
C VAL A 61 21.99 11.62 0.66
N THR A 62 23.08 10.85 0.57
CA THR A 62 24.27 11.26 -0.18
C THR A 62 24.13 11.07 -1.70
N LEU A 63 23.14 10.31 -2.16
CA LEU A 63 22.98 9.95 -3.57
C LEU A 63 21.92 10.76 -4.32
N ILE A 64 21.08 11.50 -3.58
CA ILE A 64 19.91 12.18 -4.14
C ILE A 64 19.96 13.65 -3.74
N ASP A 65 19.92 14.51 -4.75
CA ASP A 65 19.81 15.95 -4.59
C ASP A 65 18.44 16.43 -5.09
N ILE A 66 17.81 17.36 -4.37
CA ILE A 66 16.54 17.97 -4.75
C ILE A 66 16.79 19.46 -4.98
N ILE A 67 16.65 19.89 -6.21
CA ILE A 67 16.92 21.27 -6.64
C ILE A 67 15.61 21.97 -6.97
N GLY A 68 15.33 23.05 -6.23
CA GLY A 68 14.26 23.98 -6.55
C GLY A 68 14.61 24.84 -7.76
N LEU A 69 13.69 24.93 -8.71
CA LEU A 69 13.75 25.81 -9.88
C LEU A 69 12.80 26.99 -9.67
N PRO A 70 13.24 28.23 -9.92
CA PRO A 70 12.38 29.41 -9.84
C PRO A 70 11.11 29.23 -10.66
N SER A 71 9.96 29.51 -10.05
CA SER A 71 8.67 29.47 -10.74
C SER A 71 8.61 30.57 -11.80
N PRO A 72 8.34 30.25 -13.09
CA PRO A 72 8.25 31.26 -14.12
C PRO A 72 6.95 32.07 -13.99
N ASP A 73 7.00 33.35 -14.36
CA ASP A 73 5.80 34.17 -14.49
C ASP A 73 5.01 33.78 -15.75
N ILE A 74 3.77 33.31 -15.53
CA ILE A 74 2.84 32.91 -16.60
C ILE A 74 1.63 33.84 -16.73
N SER A 75 1.57 34.93 -15.94
CA SER A 75 0.39 35.81 -15.84
C SER A 75 -0.01 36.46 -17.17
N GLY A 76 0.96 36.75 -18.05
CA GLY A 76 0.73 37.29 -19.39
C GLY A 76 0.62 36.24 -20.50
N LEU A 77 0.68 34.94 -20.17
CA LEU A 77 0.78 33.84 -21.14
C LEU A 77 -0.46 32.96 -21.18
N VAL A 78 -1.22 32.90 -20.08
CA VAL A 78 -2.39 32.05 -19.93
C VAL A 78 -3.48 32.84 -19.24
N ASP A 79 -4.72 32.69 -19.71
CA ASP A 79 -5.88 33.30 -19.05
C ASP A 79 -5.99 32.83 -17.59
N PRO A 80 -6.25 33.72 -16.62
CA PRO A 80 -6.44 33.35 -15.22
C PRO A 80 -7.56 32.33 -14.99
N SER A 81 -8.54 32.23 -15.89
CA SER A 81 -9.63 31.24 -15.87
C SER A 81 -9.30 29.92 -16.59
N ALA A 82 -8.16 29.85 -17.29
CA ALA A 82 -7.78 28.63 -18.01
C ALA A 82 -7.65 27.44 -17.06
N PHE A 83 -7.96 26.26 -17.61
CA PHE A 83 -7.87 25.00 -16.89
C PHE A 83 -6.47 24.79 -16.29
N PHE A 84 -6.41 24.24 -15.08
CA PHE A 84 -5.18 24.12 -14.31
C PHE A 84 -4.04 23.40 -15.08
N ALA A 85 -4.35 22.34 -15.82
CA ALA A 85 -3.35 21.62 -16.61
C ALA A 85 -2.69 22.49 -17.69
N ILE A 86 -3.41 23.46 -18.27
CA ILE A 86 -2.84 24.40 -19.27
C ILE A 86 -1.83 25.33 -18.60
N LYS A 87 -2.15 25.81 -17.39
CA LYS A 87 -1.23 26.62 -16.58
C LYS A 87 0.02 25.82 -16.20
N LEU A 88 -0.17 24.58 -15.74
CA LEU A 88 0.91 23.67 -15.38
C LEU A 88 1.85 23.41 -16.57
N LEU A 89 1.30 23.12 -17.74
CA LEU A 89 2.07 22.91 -18.96
C LEU A 89 2.85 24.15 -19.39
N THR A 90 2.22 25.31 -19.30
CA THR A 90 2.88 26.57 -19.65
C THR A 90 4.02 26.87 -18.68
N MET A 91 3.81 26.61 -17.40
CA MET A 91 4.82 26.74 -16.35
C MET A 91 6.00 25.80 -16.63
N MET A 92 5.75 24.50 -16.83
CA MET A 92 6.79 23.52 -17.14
C MET A 92 7.61 23.91 -18.38
N ARG A 93 6.95 24.30 -19.48
CA ARG A 93 7.61 24.78 -20.71
C ARG A 93 8.53 25.97 -20.46
N LYS A 94 8.07 26.92 -19.63
CA LYS A 94 8.82 28.14 -19.32
C LYS A 94 9.98 27.90 -18.36
N THR A 95 9.95 26.81 -17.60
CA THR A 95 11.05 26.38 -16.73
C THR A 95 12.18 25.67 -17.48
N ILE A 96 11.94 25.13 -18.68
CA ILE A 96 12.95 24.37 -19.45
C ILE A 96 14.29 25.11 -19.65
N PRO A 97 14.33 26.42 -20.00
CA PRO A 97 15.59 27.14 -20.10
C PRO A 97 16.39 27.16 -18.80
N THR A 98 15.71 27.30 -17.65
CA THR A 98 16.33 27.26 -16.33
C THR A 98 16.84 25.85 -15.99
N LEU A 99 16.05 24.81 -16.28
CA LEU A 99 16.47 23.41 -16.16
C LEU A 99 17.73 23.14 -17.00
N ARG A 100 17.73 23.60 -18.26
CA ARG A 100 18.87 23.49 -19.18
C ARG A 100 20.12 24.13 -18.59
N SER A 101 20.03 25.39 -18.10
CA SER A 101 21.14 26.07 -17.46
C SER A 101 21.66 25.33 -16.23
N LYS A 102 20.76 24.77 -15.40
CA LYS A 102 21.17 23.99 -14.23
C LYS A 102 21.91 22.70 -14.59
N ILE A 103 21.46 21.99 -15.62
CA ILE A 103 22.18 20.82 -16.16
C ILE A 103 23.54 21.26 -16.76
N GLU A 104 23.60 22.42 -17.41
CA GLU A 104 24.83 23.00 -17.96
C GLU A 104 25.86 23.39 -16.88
N GLU A 105 25.42 23.78 -15.68
CA GLU A 105 26.28 24.08 -14.53
C GLU A 105 26.86 22.84 -13.83
N MET A 106 26.27 21.66 -14.02
CA MET A 106 26.74 20.42 -13.37
C MET A 106 28.14 20.02 -13.84
N GLN A 107 29.01 19.65 -12.89
CA GLN A 107 30.38 19.18 -13.17
C GLN A 107 30.40 17.92 -14.04
N HIS A 108 29.49 16.99 -13.78
CA HIS A 108 29.28 15.79 -14.59
C HIS A 108 27.87 15.86 -15.16
N LYS A 109 27.75 15.68 -16.47
CA LYS A 109 26.44 15.69 -17.13
C LYS A 109 25.67 14.42 -16.78
N PRO A 110 24.35 14.51 -16.51
CA PRO A 110 23.53 13.33 -16.32
C PRO A 110 23.61 12.42 -17.55
N THR A 111 23.53 11.12 -17.31
CA THR A 111 23.48 10.10 -18.37
C THR A 111 22.05 9.81 -18.82
N ALA A 112 21.06 10.17 -18.01
CA ALA A 112 19.65 10.02 -18.32
C ALA A 112 18.83 11.22 -17.82
N LEU A 113 17.80 11.59 -18.58
CA LEU A 113 16.75 12.53 -18.23
C LEU A 113 15.42 11.79 -18.12
N ILE A 114 14.77 11.88 -16.96
CA ILE A 114 13.47 11.28 -16.69
C ILE A 114 12.47 12.42 -16.49
N VAL A 115 11.39 12.45 -17.26
CA VAL A 115 10.36 13.49 -17.18
C VAL A 115 9.00 12.86 -16.95
N ASP A 116 8.11 13.56 -16.23
CA ASP A 116 6.72 13.13 -16.13
C ASP A 116 5.86 13.62 -17.32
N LEU A 117 4.55 13.36 -17.24
CA LEU A 117 3.56 13.74 -18.25
C LEU A 117 3.59 15.22 -18.66
N PHE A 118 3.88 16.14 -17.73
CA PHE A 118 3.88 17.57 -18.00
C PHE A 118 5.28 18.11 -18.33
N GLY A 119 6.31 17.29 -18.17
CA GLY A 119 7.71 17.59 -18.52
C GLY A 119 8.14 17.15 -19.92
N LEU A 120 7.25 16.61 -20.75
CA LEU A 120 7.58 16.03 -22.06
C LEU A 120 8.38 16.95 -22.99
N ASP A 121 8.12 18.26 -22.97
CA ASP A 121 8.86 19.22 -23.78
C ASP A 121 10.36 19.33 -23.42
N ALA A 122 10.76 18.84 -22.24
CA ALA A 122 12.14 18.79 -21.81
C ALA A 122 12.92 17.61 -22.43
N LEU A 123 12.26 16.64 -23.08
CA LEU A 123 12.93 15.50 -23.73
C LEU A 123 13.97 15.94 -24.76
N ARG A 124 13.78 17.10 -25.41
CA ARG A 124 14.77 17.68 -26.34
C ARG A 124 16.15 17.92 -25.71
N LEU A 125 16.21 18.12 -24.39
CA LEU A 125 17.47 18.29 -23.67
C LEU A 125 18.31 16.99 -23.68
N GLY A 126 17.67 15.84 -23.92
CA GLY A 126 18.37 14.56 -24.09
C GLY A 126 19.34 14.60 -25.25
N GLU A 127 18.91 15.09 -26.42
CA GLU A 127 19.81 15.25 -27.57
C GLU A 127 20.88 16.33 -27.29
N GLU A 128 20.49 17.46 -26.69
CA GLU A 128 21.41 18.58 -26.40
C GLU A 128 22.59 18.18 -25.50
N PHE A 129 22.36 17.32 -24.51
CA PHE A 129 23.38 16.89 -23.55
C PHE A 129 23.80 15.42 -23.72
N ASN A 130 23.37 14.74 -24.80
CA ASN A 130 23.64 13.34 -25.07
C ASN A 130 23.22 12.41 -23.90
N MET A 131 22.00 12.58 -23.41
CA MET A 131 21.38 11.78 -22.37
C MET A 131 20.35 10.82 -22.96
N LEU A 132 20.20 9.64 -22.36
CA LEU A 132 19.01 8.83 -22.57
C LEU A 132 17.79 9.55 -21.99
N THR A 133 16.64 9.40 -22.63
CA THR A 133 15.40 10.06 -22.25
C THR A 133 14.35 9.03 -21.87
N TYR A 134 13.69 9.26 -20.74
CA TYR A 134 12.62 8.40 -20.26
C TYR A 134 11.41 9.22 -19.87
N VAL A 135 10.23 8.73 -20.22
CA VAL A 135 8.99 9.25 -19.67
C VAL A 135 8.59 8.39 -18.48
N PHE A 136 8.39 9.02 -17.33
CA PHE A 136 7.80 8.37 -16.17
C PHE A 136 6.31 8.70 -16.07
N MET A 137 5.48 7.72 -16.41
CA MET A 137 4.05 7.77 -16.17
C MET A 137 3.77 7.43 -14.71
N THR A 138 3.45 8.46 -13.94
CA THR A 138 3.08 8.36 -12.51
C THR A 138 1.72 7.67 -12.29
N THR A 139 0.98 7.43 -13.39
CA THR A 139 -0.30 6.72 -13.48
C THR A 139 -0.12 5.27 -13.97
N ASN A 140 -1.24 4.58 -14.17
CA ASN A 140 -1.31 3.17 -14.53
C ASN A 140 -1.13 2.91 -16.05
N ALA A 141 -0.94 1.64 -16.43
CA ALA A 141 -0.78 1.24 -17.82
C ALA A 141 -2.05 1.49 -18.64
N ARG A 142 -3.25 1.34 -18.05
CA ARG A 142 -4.52 1.56 -18.77
C ARG A 142 -4.65 2.99 -19.27
N PHE A 143 -4.27 3.96 -18.45
CA PHE A 143 -4.23 5.36 -18.84
C PHE A 143 -3.19 5.61 -19.93
N LEU A 144 -1.99 5.05 -19.80
CA LEU A 144 -0.96 5.15 -20.85
C LEU A 144 -1.46 4.59 -22.19
N ALA A 145 -2.16 3.44 -22.16
CA ALA A 145 -2.74 2.85 -23.35
C ALA A 145 -3.75 3.80 -24.04
N VAL A 146 -4.61 4.47 -23.26
CA VAL A 146 -5.52 5.49 -23.79
C VAL A 146 -4.74 6.66 -24.37
N ALA A 147 -3.77 7.21 -23.61
CA ALA A 147 -3.01 8.38 -24.03
C ALA A 147 -2.22 8.14 -25.33
N LEU A 148 -1.62 6.95 -25.51
CA LEU A 148 -0.93 6.55 -26.74
C LEU A 148 -1.90 6.35 -27.92
N TYR A 149 -3.05 5.72 -27.67
CA TYR A 149 -3.96 5.32 -28.75
C TYR A 149 -4.85 6.47 -29.24
N PHE A 150 -5.27 7.37 -28.35
CA PHE A 150 -6.20 8.45 -28.66
C PHE A 150 -5.81 9.31 -29.88
N PRO A 151 -4.57 9.81 -30.03
CA PRO A 151 -4.19 10.61 -31.20
C PRO A 151 -4.16 9.82 -32.52
N THR A 152 -4.29 8.48 -32.47
CA THR A 152 -4.31 7.61 -33.66
C THR A 152 -5.72 7.24 -34.09
N LEU A 153 -6.75 7.67 -33.35
CA LEU A 153 -8.14 7.35 -33.66
C LEU A 153 -8.56 7.96 -34.99
N GLU A 154 -9.23 7.16 -35.80
CA GLU A 154 -9.99 7.68 -36.93
C GLU A 154 -11.17 8.51 -36.41
N LYS A 155 -11.51 9.57 -37.13
CA LYS A 155 -12.57 10.51 -36.74
C LYS A 155 -13.89 9.79 -36.43
N ASP A 156 -14.26 8.79 -37.24
CA ASP A 156 -15.51 8.05 -37.07
C ASP A 156 -15.51 7.22 -35.77
N VAL A 157 -14.37 6.63 -35.39
CA VAL A 157 -14.22 5.86 -34.14
C VAL A 157 -14.30 6.77 -32.92
N GLU A 158 -13.66 7.93 -33.00
CA GLU A 158 -13.73 8.92 -31.94
C GLU A 158 -15.15 9.51 -31.82
N ASP A 159 -15.85 9.78 -32.94
CA ASP A 159 -17.25 10.24 -32.95
C ASP A 159 -18.20 9.18 -32.37
N GLU A 160 -17.95 7.89 -32.63
CA GLU A 160 -18.69 6.79 -31.99
C GLU A 160 -18.57 6.86 -30.45
N HIS A 161 -17.39 7.19 -29.94
CA HIS A 161 -17.16 7.29 -28.52
C HIS A 161 -17.73 8.57 -27.92
N ILE A 162 -17.35 9.74 -28.45
CA ILE A 162 -17.69 11.06 -27.88
C ILE A 162 -19.16 11.42 -28.12
N ILE A 163 -19.64 11.28 -29.36
CA ILE A 163 -20.99 11.73 -29.74
C ILE A 163 -22.03 10.65 -29.43
N LYS A 164 -21.75 9.39 -29.82
CA LYS A 164 -22.69 8.28 -29.60
C LYS A 164 -22.54 7.61 -28.23
N LYS A 165 -21.59 8.06 -27.40
CA LYS A 165 -21.36 7.58 -26.03
C LYS A 165 -21.13 6.07 -25.93
N LYS A 166 -20.53 5.46 -26.97
CA LYS A 166 -20.19 4.04 -26.98
C LYS A 166 -18.85 3.80 -26.27
N PRO A 167 -18.59 2.59 -25.73
CA PRO A 167 -17.27 2.25 -25.21
C PRO A 167 -16.18 2.37 -26.28
N LEU A 168 -15.05 3.00 -25.94
CA LEU A 168 -13.88 3.10 -26.80
C LEU A 168 -13.09 1.80 -26.77
N ALA A 169 -13.04 1.11 -27.90
CA ALA A 169 -12.22 -0.09 -28.05
C ALA A 169 -10.74 0.29 -28.14
N ILE A 170 -9.94 -0.21 -27.19
CA ILE A 170 -8.49 -0.06 -27.17
C ILE A 170 -7.87 -1.41 -27.57
N PRO A 171 -6.99 -1.48 -28.58
CA PRO A 171 -6.38 -2.73 -29.02
C PRO A 171 -5.78 -3.52 -27.85
N GLY A 172 -6.20 -4.77 -27.67
CA GLY A 172 -5.67 -5.68 -26.64
C GLY A 172 -6.02 -5.34 -25.18
N CYS A 173 -6.85 -4.32 -24.95
CA CYS A 173 -7.24 -3.87 -23.62
C CYS A 173 -8.77 -3.94 -23.44
N GLU A 174 -9.24 -3.85 -22.19
CA GLU A 174 -10.67 -3.68 -21.91
C GLU A 174 -11.16 -2.32 -22.43
N PRO A 175 -12.30 -2.25 -23.14
CA PRO A 175 -12.85 -0.99 -23.64
C PRO A 175 -13.04 0.05 -22.53
N VAL A 176 -12.87 1.32 -22.86
CA VAL A 176 -13.10 2.44 -21.94
C VAL A 176 -14.54 2.90 -22.10
N ARG A 177 -15.34 2.86 -21.03
CA ARG A 177 -16.71 3.39 -21.05
C ARG A 177 -16.67 4.90 -21.25
N PHE A 178 -17.69 5.46 -21.89
CA PHE A 178 -17.77 6.91 -22.13
C PHE A 178 -17.69 7.71 -20.83
N GLU A 179 -18.38 7.24 -19.80
CA GLU A 179 -18.42 7.80 -18.45
C GLU A 179 -17.09 7.69 -17.68
N ASP A 180 -16.18 6.83 -18.11
CA ASP A 180 -14.84 6.67 -17.51
C ASP A 180 -13.76 7.47 -18.28
N THR A 181 -14.14 8.14 -19.37
CA THR A 181 -13.22 8.92 -20.21
C THR A 181 -12.96 10.28 -19.58
N LEU A 182 -11.69 10.72 -19.62
CA LEU A 182 -11.32 12.06 -19.16
C LEU A 182 -12.11 13.11 -19.93
N GLU A 183 -12.70 14.06 -19.20
CA GLU A 183 -13.45 15.17 -19.77
C GLU A 183 -12.62 15.95 -20.82
N THR A 184 -11.30 16.03 -20.62
CA THR A 184 -10.34 16.65 -21.53
C THR A 184 -10.25 16.00 -22.91
N LEU A 185 -10.78 14.78 -23.07
CA LEU A 185 -10.80 14.03 -24.32
C LEU A 185 -12.17 14.09 -25.02
N LEU A 186 -13.15 14.81 -24.47
CA LEU A 186 -14.54 14.79 -24.96
C LEU A 186 -14.90 15.97 -25.89
N ASP A 187 -14.07 17.02 -25.97
CA ASP A 187 -14.35 18.18 -26.83
C ASP A 187 -13.11 18.62 -27.63
N ARG A 188 -13.12 18.38 -28.94
CA ARG A 188 -12.04 18.76 -29.86
C ARG A 188 -11.82 20.27 -30.00
N THR A 189 -12.85 21.05 -29.68
CA THR A 189 -12.79 22.50 -29.74
C THR A 189 -12.18 23.10 -28.48
N ASP A 190 -12.10 22.32 -27.39
CA ASP A 190 -11.46 22.73 -26.15
C ASP A 190 -9.94 22.84 -26.34
N GLN A 191 -9.37 23.90 -25.77
CA GLN A 191 -7.94 24.14 -25.77
C GLN A 191 -7.16 23.00 -25.09
N ILE A 192 -7.72 22.39 -24.04
CA ILE A 192 -7.05 21.30 -23.34
C ILE A 192 -6.93 20.06 -24.21
N TYR A 193 -7.95 19.75 -25.00
CA TYR A 193 -7.92 18.63 -25.93
C TYR A 193 -6.79 18.82 -26.95
N GLN A 194 -6.72 20.00 -27.54
CA GLN A 194 -5.73 20.36 -28.56
C GLN A 194 -4.29 20.32 -28.05
N VAL A 195 -4.09 20.49 -26.74
CA VAL A 195 -2.78 20.42 -26.10
C VAL A 195 -2.46 19.00 -25.60
N PHE A 196 -3.45 18.31 -25.01
CA PHE A 196 -3.25 17.04 -24.32
C PHE A 196 -3.16 15.85 -25.26
N VAL A 197 -4.04 15.76 -26.26
CA VAL A 197 -4.08 14.61 -27.19
C VAL A 197 -2.75 14.42 -27.94
N PRO A 198 -2.08 15.48 -28.43
CA PRO A 198 -0.77 15.33 -29.07
C PRO A 198 0.34 14.75 -28.18
N PHE A 199 0.23 14.77 -26.85
CA PHE A 199 1.24 14.16 -25.98
C PHE A 199 1.39 12.66 -26.20
N GLY A 200 0.31 11.98 -26.58
CA GLY A 200 0.34 10.58 -26.98
C GLY A 200 1.36 10.28 -28.09
N LEU A 201 1.65 11.26 -28.95
CA LEU A 201 2.62 11.14 -30.03
C LEU A 201 4.07 11.40 -29.59
N VAL A 202 4.28 11.98 -28.40
CA VAL A 202 5.59 12.33 -27.87
C VAL A 202 6.19 11.19 -27.03
N PHE A 203 5.38 10.39 -26.33
CA PHE A 203 5.91 9.25 -25.57
C PHE A 203 6.81 8.31 -26.38
N PRO A 204 6.49 7.95 -27.64
CA PRO A 204 7.32 7.08 -28.46
C PRO A 204 8.63 7.71 -28.97
N THR A 205 8.88 9.00 -28.69
CA THR A 205 10.14 9.67 -29.07
C THR A 205 11.21 9.60 -27.99
N ALA A 206 10.86 9.12 -26.79
CA ALA A 206 11.83 8.85 -25.72
C ALA A 206 12.56 7.51 -25.96
N ASP A 207 13.62 7.23 -25.20
CA ASP A 207 14.31 5.94 -25.25
C ASP A 207 13.56 4.82 -24.49
N GLY A 208 12.64 5.19 -23.60
CA GLY A 208 11.80 4.24 -22.89
C GLY A 208 10.70 4.91 -22.07
N ILE A 209 9.70 4.10 -21.68
CA ILE A 209 8.58 4.54 -20.84
C ILE A 209 8.60 3.75 -19.54
N ILE A 210 8.75 4.44 -18.42
CA ILE A 210 8.60 3.90 -17.08
C ILE A 210 7.14 4.09 -16.65
N VAL A 211 6.49 3.06 -16.11
CA VAL A 211 5.07 3.12 -15.75
C VAL A 211 4.88 2.68 -14.31
N ASN A 212 4.11 3.44 -13.54
CA ASN A 212 3.82 3.17 -12.12
C ASN A 212 2.78 2.04 -11.97
N THR A 213 3.18 0.82 -12.36
CA THR A 213 2.38 -0.39 -12.37
C THR A 213 3.29 -1.63 -12.40
N TRP A 214 2.74 -2.81 -12.14
CA TRP A 214 3.46 -4.08 -12.21
C TRP A 214 2.66 -5.14 -12.98
N ASP A 215 3.35 -6.18 -13.44
CA ASP A 215 2.79 -7.19 -14.35
C ASP A 215 1.49 -7.84 -13.86
N ASP A 216 1.40 -8.17 -12.57
CA ASP A 216 0.21 -8.80 -12.00
C ASP A 216 -0.99 -7.86 -11.85
N MET A 217 -0.77 -6.54 -11.75
CA MET A 217 -1.87 -5.57 -11.60
C MET A 217 -2.59 -5.33 -12.92
N GLU A 218 -1.84 -5.18 -14.02
CA GLU A 218 -2.40 -4.83 -15.34
C GLU A 218 -1.89 -5.74 -16.46
N PRO A 219 -1.98 -7.08 -16.32
CA PRO A 219 -1.31 -8.02 -17.22
C PRO A 219 -1.78 -7.91 -18.66
N LYS A 220 -3.08 -7.69 -18.87
CA LYS A 220 -3.66 -7.54 -20.22
C LYS A 220 -3.13 -6.29 -20.92
N THR A 221 -3.17 -5.15 -20.24
CA THR A 221 -2.75 -3.87 -20.80
C THR A 221 -1.25 -3.85 -21.08
N LEU A 222 -0.44 -4.33 -20.13
CA LEU A 222 1.02 -4.43 -20.30
C LEU A 222 1.39 -5.37 -21.45
N LYS A 223 0.68 -6.49 -21.60
CA LYS A 223 0.85 -7.38 -22.75
C LYS A 223 0.53 -6.65 -24.07
N SER A 224 -0.56 -5.89 -24.14
CA SER A 224 -0.92 -5.13 -25.33
C SER A 224 0.11 -4.06 -25.69
N LEU A 225 0.60 -3.31 -24.69
CA LEU A 225 1.62 -2.28 -24.84
C LEU A 225 2.96 -2.83 -25.33
N ARG A 226 3.26 -4.11 -25.06
CA ARG A 226 4.47 -4.80 -25.53
C ARG A 226 4.29 -5.52 -26.87
N ASP A 227 3.05 -5.85 -27.27
CA ASP A 227 2.78 -6.63 -28.48
C ASP A 227 2.88 -5.73 -29.73
N PRO A 228 3.80 -6.02 -30.68
CA PRO A 228 3.97 -5.23 -31.89
C PRO A 228 2.77 -5.28 -32.84
N ASN A 229 1.81 -6.18 -32.64
CA ASN A 229 0.57 -6.23 -33.42
C ASN A 229 -0.58 -5.43 -32.79
N LEU A 230 -0.41 -4.95 -31.55
CA LEU A 230 -1.44 -4.24 -30.78
C LEU A 230 -1.00 -2.79 -30.49
N LEU A 231 -0.81 -2.41 -29.23
CA LEU A 231 -0.36 -1.07 -28.86
C LEU A 231 1.17 -0.92 -28.94
N GLY A 232 1.94 -2.01 -28.95
CA GLY A 232 3.39 -1.96 -29.11
C GLY A 232 3.85 -1.31 -30.43
N ARG A 233 3.03 -1.37 -31.49
CA ARG A 233 3.30 -0.65 -32.76
C ARG A 233 3.24 0.89 -32.62
N ILE A 234 2.53 1.37 -31.60
CA ILE A 234 2.36 2.79 -31.28
C ILE A 234 3.41 3.20 -30.26
N ALA A 235 3.55 2.43 -29.17
CA ALA A 235 4.55 2.70 -28.12
C ALA A 235 5.98 2.71 -28.67
N ARG A 236 6.35 1.73 -29.51
CA ARG A 236 7.64 1.59 -30.24
C ARG A 236 8.91 1.53 -29.40
N VAL A 237 8.82 1.78 -28.10
CA VAL A 237 9.95 1.85 -27.16
C VAL A 237 9.74 0.86 -26.03
N PRO A 238 10.82 0.43 -25.34
CA PRO A 238 10.71 -0.44 -24.19
C PRO A 238 9.83 0.17 -23.09
N LEU A 239 9.00 -0.68 -22.48
CA LEU A 239 8.19 -0.34 -21.31
C LEU A 239 8.79 -1.00 -20.07
N TYR A 240 8.97 -0.19 -19.04
CA TYR A 240 9.47 -0.57 -17.73
C TYR A 240 8.35 -0.35 -16.70
N PRO A 241 7.47 -1.33 -16.47
CA PRO A 241 6.64 -1.30 -15.27
C PRO A 241 7.58 -1.25 -14.07
N ILE A 242 7.33 -0.33 -13.15
CA ILE A 242 7.98 -0.34 -11.86
C ILE A 242 7.42 -1.57 -11.14
N GLU A 243 8.19 -2.67 -11.12
CA GLU A 243 7.96 -3.77 -10.20
C GLU A 243 7.56 -3.16 -8.87
N ALA A 244 6.39 -3.59 -8.38
CA ALA A 244 5.60 -2.87 -7.40
C ALA A 244 6.52 -2.13 -6.43
N MET A 245 6.17 -0.86 -6.14
CA MET A 245 6.79 -0.18 -5.01
C MET A 245 7.04 -1.23 -3.94
N GLN A 246 8.28 -1.58 -3.54
CA GLN A 246 8.54 -2.58 -2.49
C GLN A 246 7.78 -2.16 -1.22
N ILE A 247 6.48 -2.40 -1.22
CA ILE A 247 5.74 -2.99 -0.16
C ILE A 247 6.43 -4.34 -0.12
N THR A 248 7.51 -4.42 0.67
CA THR A 248 7.83 -5.66 1.36
C THR A 248 6.49 -6.32 1.65
N ARG A 249 6.26 -7.54 1.14
CA ARG A 249 4.98 -8.24 1.30
C ARG A 249 4.44 -7.91 2.68
N PRO A 250 3.27 -7.26 2.80
CA PRO A 250 2.84 -6.72 4.07
C PRO A 250 2.93 -7.84 5.09
N HIS A 251 3.62 -7.58 6.19
CA HIS A 251 3.98 -8.61 7.13
C HIS A 251 2.94 -8.62 8.25
N ALA A 252 2.14 -9.66 8.30
CA ALA A 252 1.20 -9.91 9.38
C ALA A 252 1.87 -10.77 10.46
N ALA A 253 2.06 -10.21 11.64
CA ALA A 253 2.30 -10.98 12.84
C ALA A 253 0.95 -11.43 13.42
N MET A 254 0.85 -12.70 13.80
CA MET A 254 -0.35 -13.26 14.43
C MET A 254 0.03 -13.80 15.80
N PHE A 255 -0.72 -13.49 16.84
CA PHE A 255 -0.51 -14.03 18.19
C PHE A 255 -1.73 -14.83 18.62
N SER A 256 -1.56 -16.15 18.74
CA SER A 256 -2.63 -17.09 19.08
C SER A 256 -2.47 -17.60 20.50
N SER A 257 -3.58 -17.68 21.22
CA SER A 257 -3.69 -18.47 22.44
C SER A 257 -3.55 -19.97 22.15
N PRO A 258 -3.12 -20.76 23.14
CA PRO A 258 -2.94 -22.19 22.98
C PRO A 258 -4.28 -22.92 22.93
N GLY A 259 -4.28 -24.09 22.30
CA GLY A 259 -5.48 -24.90 22.09
C GLY A 259 -5.89 -25.01 20.62
N MET A 260 -6.29 -26.22 20.21
CA MET A 260 -6.53 -26.56 18.80
C MET A 260 -7.65 -25.74 18.16
N GLY A 261 -8.68 -25.36 18.94
CA GLY A 261 -9.79 -24.52 18.48
C GLY A 261 -9.39 -23.08 18.14
N HIS A 262 -8.23 -22.62 18.62
CA HIS A 262 -7.69 -21.28 18.33
C HIS A 262 -6.62 -21.36 17.24
N ILE A 263 -5.69 -22.30 17.38
CA ILE A 263 -4.51 -22.43 16.52
C ILE A 263 -4.88 -22.83 15.08
N ILE A 264 -5.80 -23.77 14.89
CA ILE A 264 -6.19 -24.22 13.54
C ILE A 264 -6.78 -23.05 12.72
N PRO A 265 -7.78 -22.29 13.22
CA PRO A 265 -8.30 -21.13 12.49
C PRO A 265 -7.26 -20.05 12.21
N VAL A 266 -6.36 -19.77 13.16
CA VAL A 266 -5.30 -18.77 12.99
C VAL A 266 -4.33 -19.20 11.88
N ILE A 267 -3.92 -20.47 11.87
CA ILE A 267 -3.06 -21.02 10.82
C ILE A 267 -3.76 -21.00 9.46
N GLU A 268 -5.04 -21.35 9.40
CA GLU A 268 -5.82 -21.30 8.15
C GLU A 268 -5.96 -19.87 7.62
N LEU A 269 -6.20 -18.88 8.50
CA LEU A 269 -6.18 -17.47 8.13
C LEU A 269 -4.79 -17.07 7.61
N GLY A 270 -3.72 -17.44 8.31
CA GLY A 270 -2.34 -17.18 7.89
C GLY A 270 -2.04 -17.76 6.50
N LYS A 271 -2.47 -18.99 6.23
CA LYS A 271 -2.34 -19.63 4.91
C LYS A 271 -3.06 -18.86 3.81
N ARG A 272 -4.27 -18.35 4.08
CA ARG A 272 -5.02 -17.52 3.12
C ARG A 272 -4.36 -16.17 2.88
N LEU A 273 -3.89 -15.51 3.94
CA LEU A 273 -3.17 -14.24 3.82
C LEU A 273 -1.89 -14.39 2.98
N ALA A 274 -1.10 -15.43 3.26
CA ALA A 274 0.13 -15.69 2.53
C ALA A 274 -0.10 -16.21 1.10
N GLY A 275 -1.03 -17.15 0.92
CA GLY A 275 -1.27 -17.83 -0.36
C GLY A 275 -2.17 -17.07 -1.34
N SER A 276 -3.10 -16.25 -0.85
CA SER A 276 -4.11 -15.58 -1.69
C SER A 276 -4.03 -14.05 -1.64
N HIS A 277 -3.35 -13.47 -0.65
CA HIS A 277 -3.29 -12.01 -0.46
C HIS A 277 -1.86 -11.46 -0.41
N GLY A 278 -0.85 -12.28 -0.67
CA GLY A 278 0.54 -11.82 -0.82
C GLY A 278 1.20 -11.32 0.46
N PHE A 279 0.71 -11.70 1.64
CA PHE A 279 1.32 -11.35 2.92
C PHE A 279 2.56 -12.21 3.20
N GLN A 280 3.54 -11.64 3.91
CA GLN A 280 4.41 -12.44 4.76
C GLN A 280 3.67 -12.68 6.08
N VAL A 281 3.68 -13.90 6.60
CA VAL A 281 2.94 -14.22 7.83
C VAL A 281 3.87 -14.89 8.83
N THR A 282 3.90 -14.36 10.04
CA THR A 282 4.56 -14.98 11.19
C THR A 282 3.52 -15.23 12.28
N ILE A 283 3.39 -16.46 12.75
CA ILE A 283 2.44 -16.85 13.78
C ILE A 283 3.22 -17.20 15.05
N PHE A 284 2.95 -16.46 16.11
CA PHE A 284 3.47 -16.70 17.45
C PHE A 284 2.49 -17.59 18.23
N VAL A 285 2.99 -18.73 18.70
CA VAL A 285 2.22 -19.70 19.49
C VAL A 285 2.98 -20.04 20.77
N LEU A 286 2.25 -20.23 21.87
CA LEU A 286 2.84 -20.73 23.11
C LEU A 286 3.32 -22.18 22.94
N GLU A 287 4.53 -22.47 23.38
CA GLU A 287 5.09 -23.82 23.43
C GLU A 287 4.29 -24.67 24.42
N ALA A 288 3.77 -25.78 23.91
CA ALA A 288 3.10 -26.80 24.71
C ALA A 288 4.02 -28.02 24.84
N ASP A 289 3.73 -28.90 25.82
CA ASP A 289 4.42 -30.18 25.99
C ASP A 289 4.57 -30.89 24.63
N ALA A 290 5.73 -31.46 24.35
CA ALA A 290 6.02 -32.20 23.12
C ALA A 290 5.00 -33.34 22.87
N ALA A 291 4.41 -33.89 23.94
CA ALA A 291 3.35 -34.90 23.84
C ALA A 291 1.94 -34.34 23.54
N SER A 292 1.77 -33.01 23.54
CA SER A 292 0.46 -32.37 23.31
C SER A 292 0.01 -32.50 21.84
N ALA A 293 -1.31 -32.57 21.64
CA ALA A 293 -1.92 -32.57 20.31
C ALA A 293 -1.53 -31.31 19.49
N GLN A 294 -1.28 -30.20 20.18
CA GLN A 294 -0.79 -28.96 19.58
C GLN A 294 0.62 -29.13 19.01
N SER A 295 1.57 -29.62 19.81
CA SER A 295 2.95 -29.84 19.36
C SER A 295 3.03 -30.89 18.25
N GLN A 296 2.20 -31.93 18.30
CA GLN A 296 2.10 -32.92 17.20
C GLN A 296 1.53 -32.33 15.91
N PHE A 297 0.54 -31.43 16.02
CA PHE A 297 -0.06 -30.76 14.85
C PHE A 297 0.90 -29.76 14.20
N LEU A 298 1.58 -28.94 15.01
CA LEU A 298 2.55 -27.95 14.53
C LEU A 298 3.75 -28.61 13.82
N ASN A 299 4.20 -29.76 14.31
CA ASN A 299 5.30 -30.54 13.72
C ASN A 299 4.85 -31.49 12.59
N SER A 300 3.59 -31.40 12.13
CA SER A 300 3.08 -32.26 11.07
C SER A 300 3.55 -31.79 9.69
N PRO A 301 3.82 -32.70 8.72
CA PRO A 301 4.34 -32.35 7.39
C PRO A 301 3.45 -31.38 6.59
N GLY A 302 2.16 -31.26 6.95
CA GLY A 302 1.21 -30.34 6.32
C GLY A 302 1.34 -28.88 6.77
N CYS A 303 2.12 -28.60 7.82
CA CYS A 303 2.49 -27.24 8.23
C CYS A 303 3.78 -26.77 7.53
N ASP A 304 4.78 -27.63 7.34
CA ASP A 304 6.06 -27.29 6.71
C ASP A 304 5.96 -26.91 5.22
N ALA A 305 4.93 -27.39 4.52
CA ALA A 305 4.71 -27.10 3.10
C ALA A 305 4.08 -25.71 2.83
N THR A 306 3.89 -24.88 3.85
CA THR A 306 3.11 -23.63 3.74
C THR A 306 3.94 -22.34 3.86
N PRO A 307 3.54 -21.25 3.19
CA PRO A 307 4.31 -20.00 3.10
C PRO A 307 4.22 -19.14 4.37
N ILE A 308 4.10 -19.75 5.55
CA ILE A 308 3.97 -19.09 6.86
C ILE A 308 5.12 -19.49 7.77
N ASP A 309 5.56 -18.58 8.62
CA ASP A 309 6.58 -18.81 9.65
C ASP A 309 5.88 -19.01 11.00
N ILE A 310 6.22 -20.06 11.75
CA ILE A 310 5.63 -20.33 13.07
C ILE A 310 6.73 -20.28 14.11
N ILE A 311 6.58 -19.37 15.07
CA ILE A 311 7.55 -19.15 16.15
C ILE A 311 6.93 -19.57 17.48
N GLY A 312 7.55 -20.56 18.12
CA GLY A 312 7.25 -20.96 19.49
C GLY A 312 7.69 -19.89 20.49
N LEU A 313 6.82 -19.57 21.44
CA LEU A 313 7.11 -18.74 22.59
C LEU A 313 7.12 -19.61 23.86
N PRO A 314 8.17 -19.56 24.69
CA PRO A 314 8.22 -20.36 25.90
C PRO A 314 7.06 -20.01 26.83
N SER A 315 6.44 -21.05 27.42
CA SER A 315 5.35 -20.84 28.37
C SER A 315 5.84 -20.16 29.64
N PRO A 316 5.22 -19.04 30.07
CA PRO A 316 5.59 -18.37 31.31
C PRO A 316 5.15 -19.19 32.54
N ASP A 317 5.88 -19.05 33.64
CA ASP A 317 5.49 -19.59 34.94
C ASP A 317 4.47 -18.65 35.60
N ILE A 318 3.25 -19.14 35.79
CA ILE A 318 2.12 -18.41 36.40
C ILE A 318 1.79 -18.89 37.82
N SER A 319 2.56 -19.83 38.38
CA SER A 319 2.24 -20.49 39.65
C SER A 319 2.16 -19.55 40.85
N GLY A 320 2.87 -18.43 40.81
CA GLY A 320 2.83 -17.37 41.83
C GLY A 320 1.87 -16.21 41.51
N LEU A 321 1.19 -16.23 40.36
CA LEU A 321 0.38 -15.12 39.86
C LEU A 321 -1.12 -15.42 39.89
N VAL A 322 -1.49 -16.70 39.87
CA VAL A 322 -2.88 -17.15 39.84
C VAL A 322 -3.09 -18.28 40.82
N ASP A 323 -4.21 -18.25 41.55
CA ASP A 323 -4.57 -19.33 42.47
C ASP A 323 -4.70 -20.68 41.70
N PRO A 324 -4.16 -21.79 42.23
CA PRO A 324 -4.28 -23.11 41.60
C PRO A 324 -5.73 -23.57 41.37
N SER A 325 -6.70 -23.05 42.13
CA SER A 325 -8.14 -23.31 41.98
C SER A 325 -8.84 -22.37 40.99
N ALA A 326 -8.16 -21.32 40.51
CA ALA A 326 -8.75 -20.38 39.56
C ALA A 326 -9.18 -21.08 38.27
N TYR A 327 -10.22 -20.52 37.65
CA TYR A 327 -10.75 -20.99 36.39
C TYR A 327 -9.67 -21.05 35.30
N PHE A 328 -9.81 -22.03 34.42
CA PHE A 328 -8.88 -22.24 33.31
C PHE A 328 -8.73 -20.98 32.42
N ALA A 329 -9.83 -20.26 32.17
CA ALA A 329 -9.82 -19.02 31.39
C ALA A 329 -8.92 -17.93 32.01
N ILE A 330 -8.94 -17.80 33.34
CA ILE A 330 -8.11 -16.82 34.06
C ILE A 330 -6.63 -17.20 33.94
N LYS A 331 -6.29 -18.47 34.17
CA LYS A 331 -4.92 -18.98 33.99
C LYS A 331 -4.41 -18.74 32.57
N LEU A 332 -5.28 -18.92 31.58
CA LEU A 332 -4.96 -18.71 30.17
C LEU A 332 -4.73 -17.22 29.83
N LEU A 333 -5.60 -16.33 30.32
CA LEU A 333 -5.43 -14.88 30.19
C LEU A 333 -4.12 -14.41 30.85
N THR A 334 -3.83 -14.87 32.07
CA THR A 334 -2.58 -14.53 32.76
C THR A 334 -1.37 -15.05 31.99
N MET A 335 -1.42 -16.30 31.50
CA MET A 335 -0.35 -16.86 30.68
C MET A 335 -0.10 -16.03 29.41
N MET A 336 -1.15 -15.63 28.71
CA MET A 336 -1.05 -14.78 27.51
C MET A 336 -0.43 -13.41 27.85
N ARG A 337 -0.87 -12.79 28.95
CA ARG A 337 -0.37 -11.49 29.43
C ARG A 337 1.13 -11.54 29.77
N GLU A 338 1.56 -12.59 30.47
CA GLU A 338 2.97 -12.80 30.84
C GLU A 338 3.86 -13.18 29.65
N THR A 339 3.27 -13.57 28.52
CA THR A 339 4.01 -13.90 27.29
C THR A 339 4.36 -12.65 26.45
N ILE A 340 3.66 -11.53 26.66
CA ILE A 340 3.82 -10.30 25.88
C ILE A 340 5.25 -9.75 25.88
N PRO A 341 6.02 -9.74 27.00
CA PRO A 341 7.41 -9.30 26.98
C PRO A 341 8.29 -10.13 26.02
N THR A 342 8.06 -11.43 25.95
CA THR A 342 8.78 -12.33 25.05
C THR A 342 8.38 -12.10 23.60
N LEU A 343 7.07 -11.96 23.33
CA LEU A 343 6.55 -11.56 22.02
C LEU A 343 7.17 -10.24 21.54
N ARG A 344 7.21 -9.23 22.41
CA ARG A 344 7.85 -7.93 22.15
C ARG A 344 9.32 -8.09 21.77
N SER A 345 10.09 -8.90 22.53
CA SER A 345 11.50 -9.16 22.21
C SER A 345 11.64 -9.79 20.82
N LYS A 346 10.81 -10.78 20.50
CA LYS A 346 10.85 -11.46 19.20
C LYS A 346 10.51 -10.52 18.04
N ILE A 347 9.48 -9.69 18.17
CA ILE A 347 9.16 -8.66 17.19
C ILE A 347 10.34 -7.68 17.03
N LYS A 348 11.00 -7.30 18.12
CA LYS A 348 12.17 -6.41 18.10
C LYS A 348 13.40 -7.03 17.42
N GLU A 349 13.58 -8.34 17.47
CA GLU A 349 14.65 -9.07 16.80
C GLU A 349 14.44 -9.22 15.27
N MET A 350 13.21 -9.08 14.78
CA MET A 350 12.91 -9.25 13.34
C MET A 350 13.60 -8.17 12.49
N GLN A 351 14.21 -8.60 11.38
CA GLN A 351 14.88 -7.71 10.41
C GLN A 351 13.91 -6.68 9.81
N HIS A 352 12.69 -7.11 9.50
CA HIS A 352 11.60 -6.25 9.05
C HIS A 352 10.48 -6.34 10.07
N LYS A 353 9.92 -5.19 10.49
CA LYS A 353 8.82 -5.16 11.46
C LYS A 353 7.51 -5.51 10.76
N PRO A 354 6.63 -6.29 11.42
CA PRO A 354 5.28 -6.50 10.94
C PRO A 354 4.57 -5.18 10.72
N THR A 355 3.76 -5.09 9.67
CA THR A 355 2.89 -3.93 9.39
C THR A 355 1.53 -4.09 10.05
N ALA A 356 1.15 -5.31 10.41
CA ALA A 356 -0.08 -5.63 11.12
C ALA A 356 0.17 -6.67 12.23
N LEU A 357 -0.54 -6.51 13.34
CA LEU A 357 -0.64 -7.47 14.44
C LEU A 357 -2.09 -7.96 14.55
N ILE A 358 -2.29 -9.26 14.36
CA ILE A 358 -3.58 -9.94 14.50
C ILE A 358 -3.53 -10.75 15.78
N VAL A 359 -4.40 -10.47 16.73
CA VAL A 359 -4.49 -11.22 18.00
C VAL A 359 -5.83 -11.94 18.07
N ASP A 360 -5.86 -13.09 18.72
CA ASP A 360 -7.14 -13.65 19.12
C ASP A 360 -7.71 -12.96 20.37
N LEU A 361 -8.92 -13.33 20.75
CA LEU A 361 -9.67 -12.71 21.86
C LEU A 361 -8.96 -12.84 23.22
N ILE A 362 -8.08 -13.82 23.40
CA ILE A 362 -7.39 -14.06 24.68
C ILE A 362 -6.06 -13.31 24.71
N GLY A 363 -5.52 -12.95 23.55
CA GLY A 363 -4.31 -12.14 23.37
C GLY A 363 -4.54 -10.63 23.26
N LEU A 364 -5.71 -10.10 23.65
CA LEU A 364 -6.06 -8.68 23.46
C LEU A 364 -5.06 -7.71 24.12
N ASP A 365 -4.48 -8.08 25.26
CA ASP A 365 -3.45 -7.27 25.92
C ASP A 365 -2.22 -6.99 25.02
N ALA A 366 -1.97 -7.84 24.01
CA ALA A 366 -0.89 -7.65 23.05
C ALA A 366 -1.17 -6.53 22.02
N LEU A 367 -2.41 -6.04 21.90
CA LEU A 367 -2.75 -4.94 21.00
C LEU A 367 -1.97 -3.66 21.30
N ARG A 368 -1.54 -3.45 22.55
CA ARG A 368 -0.65 -2.33 22.95
C ARG A 368 0.68 -2.31 22.19
N LEU A 369 1.12 -3.46 21.67
CA LEU A 369 2.32 -3.53 20.83
C LEU A 369 2.10 -2.86 19.46
N GLY A 370 0.84 -2.71 19.03
CA GLY A 370 0.48 -1.99 17.82
C GLY A 370 0.97 -0.55 17.83
N GLU A 371 0.68 0.19 18.89
CA GLU A 371 1.19 1.56 19.06
C GLU A 371 2.72 1.58 19.20
N GLU A 372 3.29 0.66 19.98
CA GLU A 372 4.73 0.58 20.25
C GLU A 372 5.57 0.40 18.97
N PHE A 373 5.09 -0.41 18.03
CA PHE A 373 5.80 -0.71 16.78
C PHE A 373 5.15 -0.09 15.53
N ASN A 374 4.15 0.79 15.69
CA ASN A 374 3.41 1.42 14.60
C ASN A 374 2.78 0.40 13.62
N MET A 375 2.10 -0.62 14.17
CA MET A 375 1.41 -1.67 13.43
C MET A 375 -0.10 -1.45 13.45
N LEU A 376 -0.78 -1.80 12.36
CA LEU A 376 -2.24 -1.93 12.36
C LEU A 376 -2.66 -3.11 13.24
N THR A 377 -3.63 -2.92 14.11
CA THR A 377 -4.10 -3.95 15.03
C THR A 377 -5.44 -4.53 14.60
N TYR A 378 -5.57 -5.85 14.69
CA TYR A 378 -6.79 -6.58 14.37
C TYR A 378 -7.07 -7.65 15.42
N VAL A 379 -8.36 -7.87 15.69
CA VAL A 379 -8.83 -8.98 16.50
C VAL A 379 -9.40 -10.05 15.58
N PHE A 380 -8.89 -11.26 15.68
CA PHE A 380 -9.41 -12.43 14.97
C PHE A 380 -10.26 -13.29 15.91
N MET A 381 -11.55 -13.36 15.61
CA MET A 381 -12.48 -14.18 16.37
C MET A 381 -12.50 -15.61 15.83
N THR A 382 -12.06 -16.56 16.65
CA THR A 382 -12.11 -18.00 16.35
C THR A 382 -13.47 -18.63 16.67
N SER A 383 -14.37 -17.85 17.31
CA SER A 383 -15.75 -18.22 17.61
C SER A 383 -16.74 -17.66 16.57
N ASN A 384 -18.02 -17.97 16.73
CA ASN A 384 -19.08 -17.50 15.83
C ASN A 384 -19.45 -16.02 16.09
N ALA A 385 -20.13 -15.41 15.11
CA ALA A 385 -20.55 -14.00 15.19
C ALA A 385 -21.53 -13.71 16.34
N ARG A 386 -22.30 -14.72 16.81
CA ARG A 386 -23.20 -14.57 17.95
C ARG A 386 -22.41 -14.35 19.24
N PHE A 387 -21.33 -15.10 19.44
CA PHE A 387 -20.44 -14.92 20.59
C PHE A 387 -19.73 -13.56 20.54
N LEU A 388 -19.27 -13.11 19.36
CA LEU A 388 -18.71 -11.77 19.18
C LEU A 388 -19.72 -10.66 19.52
N ALA A 389 -20.97 -10.81 19.09
CA ALA A 389 -22.03 -9.85 19.41
C ALA A 389 -22.29 -9.76 20.91
N VAL A 390 -22.29 -10.90 21.63
CA VAL A 390 -22.36 -10.93 23.09
C VAL A 390 -21.15 -10.24 23.71
N ALA A 391 -19.94 -10.55 23.24
CA ALA A 391 -18.71 -9.97 23.74
C ALA A 391 -18.70 -8.43 23.65
N LEU A 392 -19.04 -7.89 22.48
CA LEU A 392 -19.09 -6.44 22.23
C LEU A 392 -20.22 -5.73 22.97
N TYR A 393 -21.27 -6.46 23.36
CA TYR A 393 -22.40 -5.90 24.09
C TYR A 393 -22.14 -5.83 25.60
N PHE A 394 -21.20 -6.61 26.14
CA PHE A 394 -20.90 -6.64 27.57
C PHE A 394 -20.67 -5.28 28.22
N PRO A 395 -19.83 -4.39 27.67
CA PRO A 395 -19.57 -3.10 28.31
C PRO A 395 -20.81 -2.20 28.41
N THR A 396 -21.84 -2.48 27.61
CA THR A 396 -23.10 -1.71 27.62
C THR A 396 -24.09 -2.20 28.68
N LEU A 397 -23.89 -3.40 29.24
CA LEU A 397 -24.74 -3.94 30.30
C LEU A 397 -24.58 -3.20 31.63
N GLU A 398 -23.46 -2.50 31.82
CA GLU A 398 -23.15 -1.73 33.04
C GLU A 398 -23.81 -0.34 33.13
N LYS A 399 -24.75 0.00 32.24
CA LYS A 399 -25.52 1.26 32.39
C LYS A 399 -27.03 1.13 32.54
N ASP A 400 -27.63 -0.01 32.18
CA ASP A 400 -29.10 -0.15 32.18
C ASP A 400 -29.62 -1.41 32.87
N VAL A 401 -28.77 -2.23 33.48
CA VAL A 401 -29.19 -3.48 34.13
C VAL A 401 -28.55 -3.64 35.51
N GLU A 402 -28.88 -2.73 36.42
CA GLU A 402 -29.01 -3.17 37.81
C GLU A 402 -30.16 -4.18 37.90
N ASP A 403 -29.82 -5.39 38.33
CA ASP A 403 -30.64 -6.44 38.94
C ASP A 403 -31.61 -7.33 38.12
N GLU A 404 -32.22 -6.96 36.98
CA GLU A 404 -33.33 -7.80 36.45
C GLU A 404 -32.97 -8.96 35.50
N HIS A 405 -31.93 -8.87 34.66
CA HIS A 405 -31.68 -9.90 33.64
C HIS A 405 -30.81 -11.06 34.13
N ILE A 406 -29.81 -10.76 34.97
CA ILE A 406 -28.84 -11.74 35.50
C ILE A 406 -29.48 -12.60 36.60
N ILE A 407 -30.33 -12.02 37.45
CA ILE A 407 -31.00 -12.73 38.57
C ILE A 407 -32.17 -13.61 38.08
N LYS A 408 -32.83 -13.28 36.94
CA LYS A 408 -34.04 -13.98 36.45
C LYS A 408 -33.81 -14.95 35.28
N LYS A 409 -32.57 -15.20 34.83
CA LYS A 409 -32.23 -16.05 33.66
C LYS A 409 -33.04 -15.73 32.39
N LYS A 410 -33.37 -14.45 32.16
CA LYS A 410 -34.09 -14.04 30.94
C LYS A 410 -33.13 -13.97 29.75
N PRO A 411 -33.56 -14.30 28.52
CA PRO A 411 -32.69 -14.17 27.35
C PRO A 411 -32.11 -12.76 27.21
N LEU A 412 -30.81 -12.66 26.92
CA LEU A 412 -30.10 -11.41 26.65
C LEU A 412 -30.54 -10.89 25.27
N VAL A 413 -31.11 -9.68 25.24
CA VAL A 413 -31.58 -9.05 24.01
C VAL A 413 -30.50 -8.09 23.50
N ILE A 414 -29.74 -8.54 22.52
CA ILE A 414 -28.74 -7.71 21.84
C ILE A 414 -29.40 -7.10 20.60
N PRO A 415 -29.35 -5.77 20.40
CA PRO A 415 -29.95 -5.12 19.23
C PRO A 415 -29.52 -5.78 17.91
N GLY A 416 -30.50 -6.16 17.09
CA GLY A 416 -30.26 -6.80 15.79
C GLY A 416 -29.87 -8.28 15.83
N CYS A 417 -29.80 -8.90 17.01
CA CYS A 417 -29.54 -10.34 17.18
C CYS A 417 -30.78 -11.08 17.67
N GLU A 418 -30.83 -12.39 17.44
CA GLU A 418 -31.77 -13.26 18.16
C GLU A 418 -31.45 -13.25 19.66
N PRO A 419 -32.47 -13.29 20.55
CA PRO A 419 -32.25 -13.33 21.99
C PRO A 419 -31.36 -14.52 22.39
N VAL A 420 -30.29 -14.24 23.12
CA VAL A 420 -29.31 -15.24 23.55
C VAL A 420 -29.75 -15.81 24.90
N ARG A 421 -30.00 -17.11 25.00
CA ARG A 421 -30.36 -17.73 26.27
C ARG A 421 -29.11 -17.88 27.14
N PHE A 422 -29.27 -17.72 28.46
CA PHE A 422 -28.19 -17.92 29.43
C PHE A 422 -27.54 -19.31 29.29
N GLU A 423 -28.32 -20.34 28.96
CA GLU A 423 -27.86 -21.72 28.74
C GLU A 423 -26.95 -21.88 27.50
N ASP A 424 -27.03 -20.95 26.54
CA ASP A 424 -26.25 -20.95 25.31
C ASP A 424 -24.95 -20.13 25.44
N THR A 425 -24.71 -19.56 26.62
CA THR A 425 -23.53 -18.76 27.00
C THR A 425 -22.81 -19.41 28.17
N LEU A 426 -21.52 -19.09 28.35
CA LEU A 426 -20.82 -19.46 29.58
C LEU A 426 -21.39 -18.59 30.73
N GLU A 427 -22.15 -19.19 31.65
CA GLU A 427 -22.82 -18.49 32.77
C GLU A 427 -21.87 -17.55 33.54
N THR A 428 -20.57 -17.88 33.60
CA THR A 428 -19.50 -17.10 34.26
C THR A 428 -19.16 -15.76 33.59
N PHE A 429 -19.48 -15.58 32.30
CA PHE A 429 -19.26 -14.30 31.59
C PHE A 429 -20.41 -13.32 31.77
N LEU A 430 -21.51 -13.73 32.40
CA LEU A 430 -22.71 -12.91 32.59
C LEU A 430 -22.90 -12.45 34.05
N ASP A 431 -22.00 -12.83 34.97
CA ASP A 431 -22.05 -12.48 36.39
C ASP A 431 -20.95 -11.45 36.72
N PRO A 432 -21.31 -10.18 36.98
CA PRO A 432 -20.36 -9.13 37.36
C PRO A 432 -19.57 -9.43 38.63
N THR A 433 -20.03 -10.37 39.46
CA THR A 433 -19.31 -10.80 40.66
C THR A 433 -18.32 -11.94 40.40
N ASP A 434 -18.38 -12.56 39.21
CA ASP A 434 -17.45 -13.61 38.81
C ASP A 434 -16.11 -13.01 38.36
N GLN A 435 -15.02 -13.65 38.78
CA GLN A 435 -13.66 -13.22 38.48
C GLN A 435 -13.36 -13.24 36.97
N ILE A 436 -14.00 -14.11 36.18
CA ILE A 436 -13.88 -14.14 34.72
C ILE A 436 -14.45 -12.87 34.11
N TYR A 437 -15.62 -12.42 34.57
CA TYR A 437 -16.23 -11.18 34.09
C TYR A 437 -15.31 -9.99 34.35
N GLN A 438 -14.79 -9.88 35.58
CA GLN A 438 -13.93 -8.77 35.99
C GLN A 438 -12.59 -8.70 35.23
N GLU A 439 -12.04 -9.83 34.79
CA GLU A 439 -10.81 -9.87 33.99
C GLU A 439 -11.05 -9.73 32.49
N PHE A 440 -12.21 -10.17 31.98
CA PHE A 440 -12.48 -10.26 30.55
C PHE A 440 -13.18 -9.04 29.97
N VAL A 441 -14.18 -8.49 30.68
CA VAL A 441 -14.97 -7.34 30.19
C VAL A 441 -14.12 -6.09 29.96
N PRO A 442 -13.12 -5.74 30.79
CA PRO A 442 -12.27 -4.58 30.51
C PRO A 442 -11.37 -4.70 29.26
N LEU A 443 -11.24 -5.90 28.68
CA LEU A 443 -10.41 -6.14 27.50
C LEU A 443 -11.17 -5.91 26.18
N VAL A 444 -12.51 -5.98 26.19
CA VAL A 444 -13.40 -5.90 25.02
C VAL A 444 -14.04 -4.52 24.95
#